data_AF-A0A4Q4B538-F1
#
_entry.id   AF-A0A4Q4B538-F1
#
_cell.length_a   1.000
_cell.length_b   1.000
_cell.length_c   1.000
_cell.angle_alpha   90.00
_cell.angle_beta   90.00
_cell.angle_gamma   90.00
#
_symmetry.space_group_name_H-M   'P 1'
#
loop_
_entity.id
_entity.type
_entity.pdbx_description
1 polymer ?
#
loop_
_entity_poly.entity_id
_entity_poly.type
_entity_poly.pdbx_seq_one_letter_code
_entity_poly.pdbx_strand_id
1 'polypeptide(L)'
;MKKIITLCLFAFAMLLGAPQLSAQNKLQINQAASEKAKELKKTLKFDNIQHEEVYQAFQEYEKVYQRISSDMENNKELKQKIDLVLAQKMKKILNEEQYTRYKELYNVEDEE
;
A
#
# COMPACT_ATOMS: atom_id res chain seq x y z
N MET A 1 21.54 -7.27 -13.82
CA MET A 1 22.06 -7.18 -12.43
C MET A 1 21.19 -6.22 -11.63
N LYS A 2 20.46 -6.68 -10.60
CA LYS A 2 19.72 -5.80 -9.67
C LYS A 2 19.70 -6.42 -8.27
N LYS A 3 20.78 -6.25 -7.51
CA LYS A 3 20.84 -6.60 -6.08
C LYS A 3 21.03 -5.30 -5.27
N ILE A 4 19.97 -4.52 -5.10
CA ILE A 4 19.98 -3.29 -4.26
C ILE A 4 18.70 -3.16 -3.41
N ILE A 5 17.84 -4.19 -3.31
CA ILE A 5 16.47 -3.99 -2.77
C ILE A 5 16.34 -4.33 -1.27
N THR A 6 17.37 -4.90 -0.64
CA THR A 6 17.25 -5.37 0.76
C THR A 6 17.40 -4.25 1.81
N LEU A 7 17.92 -3.08 1.46
CA LEU A 7 18.29 -2.07 2.47
C LEU A 7 17.11 -1.24 3.00
N CYS A 8 16.07 -0.99 2.20
CA CYS A 8 14.94 -0.16 2.65
C CYS A 8 13.96 -0.90 3.57
N LEU A 9 13.91 -2.25 3.52
CA LEU A 9 13.00 -3.05 4.35
C LEU A 9 13.20 -2.85 5.87
N PHE A 10 14.42 -2.51 6.29
CA PHE A 10 14.75 -2.33 7.72
C PHE A 10 14.39 -0.95 8.27
N ALA A 11 14.32 0.09 7.43
CA ALA A 11 13.95 1.44 7.86
C ALA A 11 12.43 1.65 8.00
N PHE A 12 11.62 0.86 7.29
CA PHE A 12 10.15 0.99 7.31
C PHE A 12 9.49 0.37 8.55
N ALA A 13 10.12 -0.61 9.21
CA ALA A 13 9.60 -1.20 10.44
C ALA A 13 9.50 -0.18 11.59
N MET A 14 10.33 0.87 11.59
CA MET A 14 10.31 1.93 12.60
C MET A 14 9.19 2.97 12.38
N LEU A 15 8.79 3.24 11.14
CA LEU A 15 7.66 4.13 10.81
C LEU A 15 6.30 3.53 11.20
N LEU A 16 6.23 2.21 11.31
CA LEU A 16 5.01 1.45 11.60
C LEU A 16 4.88 1.05 13.06
N GLY A 17 5.51 1.78 14.00
CA GLY A 17 5.36 1.55 15.45
C GLY A 17 3.91 1.22 15.76
N ALA A 18 3.64 -0.04 16.10
CA ALA A 18 2.29 -0.60 16.06
C ALA A 18 1.62 -0.34 17.41
N PRO A 19 0.72 0.65 17.54
CA PRO A 19 -0.17 0.67 18.67
C PRO A 19 -1.01 -0.61 18.65
N GLN A 20 -1.43 -1.07 19.83
CA GLN A 20 -2.26 -2.25 19.97
C GLN A 20 -3.59 -2.04 19.23
N LEU A 21 -3.73 -2.62 18.03
CA LEU A 21 -4.96 -2.53 17.25
C LEU A 21 -6.07 -3.33 17.91
N SER A 22 -7.24 -2.71 18.11
CA SER A 22 -8.43 -3.41 18.55
C SER A 22 -8.88 -4.46 17.52
N ALA A 23 -9.62 -5.46 17.96
CA ALA A 23 -10.17 -6.49 17.05
C ALA A 23 -11.11 -5.89 15.99
N GLN A 24 -11.88 -4.86 16.35
CA GLN A 24 -12.76 -4.14 15.42
C GLN A 24 -11.97 -3.41 14.34
N ASN A 25 -10.90 -2.71 14.72
CA ASN A 25 -10.04 -2.01 13.76
C ASN A 25 -9.39 -3.02 12.80
N LYS A 26 -8.92 -4.17 13.32
CA LYS A 26 -8.36 -5.24 12.47
C LYS A 26 -9.36 -5.76 11.44
N LEU A 27 -10.62 -5.95 11.83
CA LEU A 27 -11.67 -6.39 10.91
C LEU A 27 -11.90 -5.36 9.79
N GLN A 28 -12.01 -4.09 10.14
CA GLN A 28 -12.21 -2.99 9.18
C GLN A 28 -11.02 -2.85 8.22
N ILE A 29 -9.79 -2.92 8.73
CA ILE A 29 -8.55 -2.90 7.94
C ILE A 29 -8.55 -4.04 6.92
N ASN A 30 -8.88 -5.26 7.36
CA ASN A 30 -8.89 -6.43 6.50
C ASN A 30 -9.97 -6.35 5.43
N GLN A 31 -11.15 -5.84 5.77
CA GLN A 31 -12.25 -5.63 4.82
C GLN A 31 -11.85 -4.61 3.75
N ALA A 32 -11.39 -3.42 4.16
CA ALA A 32 -10.97 -2.36 3.24
C ALA A 32 -9.83 -2.81 2.31
N ALA A 33 -8.81 -3.50 2.85
CA ALA A 33 -7.72 -4.03 2.05
C ALA A 33 -8.19 -5.11 1.05
N SER A 34 -9.11 -5.99 1.47
CA SER A 34 -9.66 -7.03 0.60
C SER A 34 -10.48 -6.44 -0.55
N GLU A 35 -11.31 -5.44 -0.25
CA GLU A 35 -12.13 -4.75 -1.25
C GLU A 35 -11.25 -4.07 -2.30
N LYS A 36 -10.28 -3.25 -1.87
CA LYS A 36 -9.33 -2.58 -2.79
C LYS A 36 -8.54 -3.56 -3.64
N ALA A 37 -8.04 -4.64 -3.04
CA ALA A 37 -7.31 -5.67 -3.79
C ALA A 37 -8.20 -6.40 -4.82
N LYS A 38 -9.48 -6.66 -4.50
CA LYS A 38 -10.43 -7.27 -5.42
C LYS A 38 -10.80 -6.35 -6.57
N GLU A 39 -11.04 -5.07 -6.29
CA GLU A 39 -11.31 -4.06 -7.31
C GLU A 39 -10.13 -3.92 -8.25
N LEU A 40 -8.92 -3.78 -7.70
CA LEU A 40 -7.73 -3.65 -8.52
C LEU A 40 -7.47 -4.90 -9.36
N LYS A 41 -7.79 -6.09 -8.84
CA LYS A 41 -7.70 -7.35 -9.60
C LYS A 41 -8.63 -7.35 -10.81
N LYS A 42 -9.87 -6.86 -10.66
CA LYS A 42 -10.82 -6.79 -11.79
C LYS A 42 -10.29 -5.86 -12.88
N THR A 43 -9.64 -4.77 -12.50
CA THR A 43 -9.15 -3.76 -13.44
C THR A 43 -7.83 -4.16 -14.10
N LEU A 44 -6.87 -4.68 -13.33
CA LEU A 44 -5.51 -4.98 -13.81
C LEU A 44 -5.30 -6.45 -14.18
N LYS A 45 -6.26 -7.33 -13.86
CA LYS A 45 -6.26 -8.75 -14.19
C LYS A 45 -5.00 -9.51 -13.74
N PHE A 46 -4.43 -9.13 -12.60
CA PHE A 46 -3.30 -9.85 -12.00
C PHE A 46 -3.71 -11.19 -11.37
N ASP A 47 -2.73 -12.08 -11.17
CA ASP A 47 -2.97 -13.45 -10.71
C ASP A 47 -3.26 -13.56 -9.19
N ASN A 48 -3.42 -14.78 -8.68
CA ASN A 48 -3.71 -15.01 -7.27
C ASN A 48 -2.51 -14.73 -6.34
N ILE A 49 -1.29 -14.88 -6.84
CA ILE A 49 -0.07 -14.61 -6.06
C ILE A 49 0.05 -13.09 -5.89
N GLN A 50 -0.04 -12.35 -7.00
CA GLN A 50 -0.06 -10.89 -6.99
C GLN A 50 -1.24 -10.36 -6.15
N HIS A 51 -2.40 -11.02 -6.18
CA HIS A 51 -3.54 -10.60 -5.37
C HIS A 51 -3.27 -10.62 -3.87
N GLU A 52 -2.62 -11.66 -3.36
CA GLU A 52 -2.26 -11.75 -1.94
C GLU A 52 -1.24 -10.66 -1.56
N GLU A 53 -0.25 -10.42 -2.42
CA GLU A 53 0.75 -9.37 -2.18
C GLU A 53 0.13 -7.95 -2.22
N VAL A 54 -0.77 -7.70 -3.18
CA VAL A 54 -1.55 -6.46 -3.28
C VAL A 54 -2.42 -6.26 -2.04
N TYR A 55 -3.07 -7.34 -1.57
CA TYR A 55 -3.86 -7.32 -0.34
C TYR A 55 -3.00 -6.92 0.86
N GLN A 56 -1.84 -7.53 1.03
CA GLN A 56 -0.92 -7.21 2.13
C GLN A 56 -0.42 -5.76 2.06
N ALA A 57 -0.10 -5.26 0.87
CA ALA A 57 0.29 -3.87 0.66
C ALA A 57 -0.83 -2.89 1.07
N PHE A 58 -2.09 -3.16 0.69
CA PHE A 58 -3.22 -2.35 1.15
C PHE A 58 -3.47 -2.51 2.65
N GLN A 59 -3.31 -3.70 3.22
CA GLN A 59 -3.50 -3.92 4.65
C GLN A 59 -2.50 -3.09 5.48
N GLU A 60 -1.24 -3.01 5.05
CA GLU A 60 -0.23 -2.15 5.68
C GLU A 60 -0.58 -0.67 5.55
N TYR A 61 -1.02 -0.24 4.36
CA TYR A 61 -1.48 1.13 4.12
C TYR A 61 -2.64 1.50 5.05
N GLU A 62 -3.67 0.64 5.13
CA GLU A 62 -4.88 0.87 5.94
C GLU A 62 -4.57 0.97 7.44
N LYS A 63 -3.60 0.20 7.95
CA LYS A 63 -3.15 0.32 9.35
C LYS A 63 -2.64 1.72 9.70
N VAL A 64 -1.98 2.40 8.77
CA VAL A 64 -1.51 3.78 8.99
C VAL A 64 -2.61 4.77 8.66
N TYR A 65 -3.31 4.58 7.53
CA TYR A 65 -4.38 5.45 7.07
C TYR A 65 -5.46 5.65 8.13
N GLN A 66 -5.95 4.58 8.76
CA GLN A 66 -6.97 4.68 9.80
C GLN A 66 -6.51 5.44 11.06
N ARG A 67 -5.20 5.47 11.34
CA ARG A 67 -4.65 6.23 12.48
C ARG A 67 -4.62 7.73 12.21
N ILE A 68 -4.41 8.10 10.95
CA ILE A 68 -4.28 9.50 10.53
C ILE A 68 -5.57 10.07 9.95
N SER A 69 -6.55 9.22 9.60
CA SER A 69 -7.75 9.63 8.86
C SER A 69 -8.66 10.58 9.61
N SER A 70 -8.61 10.58 10.95
CA SER A 70 -9.36 11.55 11.77
C SER A 70 -8.78 12.97 11.72
N ASP A 71 -7.54 13.13 11.27
CA ASP A 71 -6.83 14.41 11.23
C ASP A 71 -5.85 14.47 10.05
N MET A 72 -6.40 14.39 8.83
CA MET A 72 -5.57 14.36 7.62
C MET A 72 -4.80 15.66 7.38
N GLU A 73 -5.33 16.79 7.83
CA GLU A 73 -4.71 18.11 7.63
C GLU A 73 -3.35 18.19 8.35
N ASN A 74 -3.29 17.71 9.60
CA ASN A 74 -2.05 17.67 10.37
C ASN A 74 -1.14 16.50 9.99
N ASN A 75 -1.66 15.49 9.28
CA ASN A 75 -0.92 14.29 8.88
C ASN A 75 -0.58 14.23 7.39
N LYS A 76 -0.63 15.36 6.66
CA LYS A 76 -0.34 15.44 5.21
C LYS A 76 0.98 14.77 4.83
N GLU A 77 2.06 15.07 5.55
CA GLU A 77 3.38 14.51 5.27
C GLU A 77 3.38 12.98 5.47
N LEU A 78 2.75 12.49 6.53
CA LEU A 78 2.63 11.05 6.78
C LEU A 78 1.74 10.36 5.74
N LYS A 79 0.67 11.03 5.28
CA LYS A 79 -0.19 10.57 4.19
C LYS A 79 0.60 10.41 2.89
N GLN A 80 1.36 11.43 2.49
CA GLN A 80 2.23 11.36 1.31
C GLN A 80 3.25 10.23 1.42
N LYS A 81 3.88 10.05 2.58
CA LYS A 81 4.82 8.95 2.82
C LYS A 81 4.17 7.57 2.64
N ILE A 82 2.97 7.35 3.18
CA ILE A 82 2.31 6.04 3.02
C ILE A 82 1.77 5.81 1.61
N ASP A 83 1.39 6.86 0.89
CA ASP A 83 1.03 6.77 -0.53
C ASP A 83 2.23 6.35 -1.38
N LEU A 84 3.39 6.98 -1.15
CA LEU A 84 4.63 6.64 -1.82
C LEU A 84 5.05 5.19 -1.52
N VAL A 85 4.95 4.77 -0.26
CA VAL A 85 5.24 3.38 0.14
C VAL A 85 4.32 2.39 -0.57
N LEU A 86 3.02 2.70 -0.65
CA LEU A 86 2.05 1.87 -1.38
C LEU A 86 2.42 1.78 -2.86
N ALA A 87 2.69 2.91 -3.52
CA ALA A 87 3.10 2.96 -4.92
C ALA A 87 4.38 2.14 -5.17
N GLN A 88 5.40 2.27 -4.32
CA GLN A 88 6.64 1.50 -4.42
C GLN A 88 6.42 0.00 -4.24
N LYS A 89 5.48 -0.43 -3.38
CA LYS A 89 5.09 -1.84 -3.25
C LYS A 89 4.37 -2.30 -4.52
N MET A 90 3.42 -1.53 -5.03
CA MET A 90 2.70 -1.87 -6.27
C MET A 90 3.65 -2.00 -7.47
N LYS A 91 4.65 -1.13 -7.60
CA LYS A 91 5.70 -1.22 -8.64
C LYS A 91 6.50 -2.52 -8.62
N LYS A 92 6.62 -3.16 -7.45
CA LYS A 92 7.36 -4.42 -7.27
C LYS A 92 6.48 -5.65 -7.52
N ILE A 93 5.19 -5.54 -7.22
CA ILE A 93 4.23 -6.65 -7.30
C ILE A 93 3.64 -6.75 -8.72
N LEU A 94 3.31 -5.61 -9.31
CA LEU A 94 2.69 -5.52 -10.63
C LEU A 94 3.76 -5.58 -11.72
N ASN A 95 3.41 -6.16 -12.87
CA ASN A 95 4.25 -6.03 -14.06
C ASN A 95 4.15 -4.60 -14.63
N GLU A 96 4.96 -4.30 -15.65
CA GLU A 96 5.08 -2.94 -16.20
C GLU A 96 3.75 -2.41 -16.77
N GLU A 97 2.99 -3.23 -17.51
CA GLU A 97 1.69 -2.84 -18.06
C GLU A 97 0.67 -2.57 -16.94
N GLN A 98 0.59 -3.48 -15.97
CA GLN A 98 -0.30 -3.38 -14.82
C GLN A 98 0.04 -2.15 -13.96
N TYR A 99 1.33 -1.89 -13.72
CA TYR A 99 1.78 -0.74 -12.95
C TYR A 99 1.50 0.58 -13.68
N THR A 100 1.66 0.61 -15.00
CA THR A 100 1.33 1.80 -15.81
C THR A 100 -0.15 2.16 -15.67
N ARG A 101 -1.04 1.18 -15.80
CA ARG A 101 -2.48 1.38 -15.57
C ARG A 101 -2.81 1.75 -14.12
N TYR A 102 -2.10 1.17 -13.15
CA TYR A 102 -2.24 1.54 -11.75
C TYR A 102 -1.93 3.04 -11.55
N LYS A 103 -0.86 3.56 -12.16
CA LYS A 103 -0.52 4.99 -12.05
C LYS A 103 -1.62 5.89 -12.60
N GLU A 104 -2.22 5.52 -13.73
CA GLU A 104 -3.34 6.26 -14.33
C GLU A 104 -4.57 6.29 -13.42
N LEU A 105 -4.87 5.17 -12.72
CA LEU A 105 -6.01 5.08 -11.81
C LEU A 105 -5.83 5.91 -10.53
N TYR A 106 -4.59 6.02 -10.03
CA TYR A 106 -4.30 6.61 -8.73
C TYR A 106 -3.56 7.95 -8.81
N ASN A 107 -3.32 8.48 -10.01
CA ASN A 107 -2.54 9.69 -10.27
C ASN A 107 -1.18 9.67 -9.55
N VAL A 108 -0.49 8.53 -9.63
CA VAL A 108 0.82 8.36 -8.98
C VAL A 108 1.89 8.99 -9.87
N GLU A 109 2.54 10.03 -9.37
CA GLU A 109 3.71 10.65 -10.00
C GLU A 109 4.95 9.80 -9.68
N ASP A 110 5.74 9.44 -10.71
CA ASP A 110 7.06 8.85 -10.48
C ASP A 110 8.03 9.99 -10.12
N GLU A 111 8.72 9.90 -8.98
CA GLU A 111 9.98 10.64 -8.80
C GLU A 111 11.02 9.97 -9.73
N GLU A 112 11.41 10.68 -10.80
CA GLU A 112 12.48 10.27 -11.75
C GLU A 112 13.83 10.03 -11.07
#